data_AF-A0A5C5TBF4-F1
#
_entry.id   AF-A0A5C5TBF4-F1
#
_cell.length_a   1.000
_cell.length_b   1.000
_cell.length_c   1.000
_cell.angle_alpha   90.00
_cell.angle_beta   90.00
_cell.angle_gamma   90.00
#
_symmetry.space_group_name_H-M   'P 1'
#
loop_
_entity.id
_entity.type
_entity.pdbx_description
1 polymer ?
#
loop_
_entity_poly.entity_id
_entity_poly.type
_entity_poly.pdbx_seq_one_letter_code
_entity_poly.pdbx_strand_id
1 'polypeptide(L)'
;MSMFDQKPGGEPSAEAELATLQAEATQQPEPGSDSAQHDGSAAAPDAVEPEAGNDGDPGDDTRQVPLSALKLERSKRRALEERLTAFNEQMEALAHQHQQAQMQPPQEGPPDPEHDPIGALRYERQQREHLQHYLQSQALEQRVAQDYVADAQRFAAQTPDFADAYNHLFAGRVAELRAQGWHDDAIRGQVQREEFNIALGALRAGRSPAQQAYELAKARGYARGAGRAASASTDPTLAALKARAAASISEGGTPPRSNLSLEEIGRLSGPAFDAAFERYTRAQGKRSSLFRND
;
A
#
# COMPACT_ATOMS: atom_id res chain seq x y z
N MET A 1 27.87 -17.94 69.09
CA MET A 1 27.28 -18.75 68.00
C MET A 1 26.88 -17.78 66.90
N SER A 2 27.80 -17.40 66.02
CA SER A 2 28.12 -18.09 64.75
C SER A 2 26.96 -17.98 63.76
N MET A 3 27.10 -17.06 62.81
CA MET A 3 27.57 -17.34 61.44
C MET A 3 26.41 -17.88 60.59
N PHE A 4 25.87 -17.06 59.69
CA PHE A 4 25.87 -17.37 58.25
C PHE A 4 25.54 -16.09 57.47
N ASP A 5 26.63 -15.46 57.06
CA ASP A 5 26.73 -14.43 56.03
C ASP A 5 26.64 -15.15 54.67
N GLN A 6 25.63 -14.85 53.86
CA GLN A 6 25.46 -15.46 52.53
C GLN A 6 25.67 -14.41 51.45
N LYS A 7 26.92 -14.39 50.97
CA LYS A 7 27.39 -13.68 49.77
C LYS A 7 26.53 -14.01 48.53
N PRO A 8 26.25 -13.03 47.66
CA PRO A 8 25.80 -13.29 46.30
C PRO A 8 26.99 -13.78 45.44
N GLY A 9 26.82 -14.95 44.81
CA GLY A 9 27.72 -15.48 43.81
C GLY A 9 27.58 -14.68 42.51
N GLY A 10 28.68 -14.07 42.09
CA GLY A 10 28.88 -13.57 40.74
C GLY A 10 29.66 -14.59 39.94
N GLU A 11 29.17 -14.91 38.75
CA GLU A 11 29.85 -15.59 37.64
C GLU A 11 29.17 -15.13 36.33
N PRO A 12 29.81 -15.26 35.15
CA PRO A 12 30.78 -14.27 34.65
C PRO A 12 30.38 -13.71 33.27
N SER A 13 30.96 -12.56 32.94
CA SER A 13 30.78 -11.81 31.70
C SER A 13 31.00 -12.65 30.42
N ALA A 14 29.98 -12.68 29.56
CA ALA A 14 30.03 -13.22 28.20
C ALA A 14 30.62 -12.22 27.18
N GLU A 15 31.59 -11.41 27.60
CA GLU A 15 32.26 -10.39 26.77
C GLU A 15 33.73 -10.75 26.45
N ALA A 16 34.18 -11.99 26.72
CA ALA A 16 35.60 -12.37 26.59
C ALA A 16 35.91 -13.47 25.55
N GLU A 17 34.95 -13.88 24.70
CA GLU A 17 35.20 -14.94 23.68
C GLU A 17 35.18 -14.46 22.20
N LEU A 18 35.08 -13.16 21.93
CA LEU A 18 35.11 -12.62 20.55
C LEU A 18 36.44 -11.98 20.12
N ALA A 19 37.53 -12.16 20.90
CA ALA A 19 38.81 -11.46 20.69
C ALA A 19 40.01 -12.36 20.30
N THR A 20 39.80 -13.59 19.81
CA THR A 20 40.87 -14.57 19.56
C THR A 20 40.88 -15.21 18.16
N LEU A 21 40.33 -14.54 17.14
CA LEU A 21 40.45 -14.97 15.72
C LEU A 21 41.12 -13.93 14.82
N GLN A 22 41.91 -13.02 15.39
CA GLN A 22 42.60 -11.98 14.66
C GLN A 22 44.07 -11.88 15.08
N ALA A 23 44.87 -12.89 14.72
CA ALA A 23 46.32 -12.76 14.57
C ALA A 23 46.89 -13.99 13.85
N GLU A 24 47.81 -13.73 12.91
CA GLU A 24 48.95 -14.61 12.59
C GLU A 24 48.81 -15.60 11.43
N ALA A 25 49.01 -15.10 10.20
CA ALA A 25 49.85 -15.75 9.20
C ALA A 25 50.25 -14.75 8.09
N THR A 26 51.36 -14.04 8.32
CA THR A 26 52.08 -13.25 7.30
C THR A 26 53.47 -13.86 7.13
N GLN A 27 53.83 -14.39 5.97
CA GLN A 27 55.14 -14.15 5.31
C GLN A 27 55.31 -14.89 3.96
N GLN A 28 55.63 -14.07 2.95
CA GLN A 28 56.25 -14.31 1.62
C GLN A 28 57.65 -14.98 1.72
N PRO A 29 58.27 -15.53 0.63
CA PRO A 29 58.50 -14.85 -0.66
C PRO A 29 58.43 -15.68 -1.98
N GLU A 30 58.37 -14.91 -3.08
CA GLU A 30 58.54 -15.10 -4.55
C GLU A 30 59.74 -16.01 -5.02
N PRO A 31 59.94 -16.38 -6.33
CA PRO A 31 59.40 -15.79 -7.58
C PRO A 31 59.01 -16.74 -8.75
N GLY A 32 58.37 -16.22 -9.82
CA GLY A 32 58.61 -16.68 -11.20
C GLY A 32 57.43 -16.77 -12.20
N SER A 33 57.32 -15.74 -13.07
CA SER A 33 56.73 -15.66 -14.43
C SER A 33 55.97 -16.86 -15.00
N ASP A 34 54.76 -16.66 -15.56
CA ASP A 34 54.57 -16.19 -16.95
C ASP A 34 53.08 -15.89 -17.23
N SER A 35 52.90 -15.03 -18.22
CA SER A 35 51.78 -14.26 -18.73
C SER A 35 50.52 -15.06 -19.11
N ALA A 36 49.34 -14.51 -18.84
CA ALA A 36 48.26 -14.36 -19.84
C ALA A 36 47.12 -13.50 -19.29
N GLN A 37 46.92 -12.37 -19.96
CA GLN A 37 45.88 -11.38 -19.73
C GLN A 37 44.49 -11.94 -20.09
N HIS A 38 43.48 -11.65 -19.28
CA HIS A 38 42.23 -11.04 -19.77
C HIS A 38 41.40 -10.49 -18.60
N ASP A 39 41.27 -9.17 -18.60
CA ASP A 39 40.55 -8.33 -17.64
C ASP A 39 39.22 -7.84 -18.26
N GLY A 40 38.30 -7.44 -17.38
CA GLY A 40 37.03 -6.75 -17.63
C GLY A 40 35.84 -7.58 -17.17
N SER A 41 35.40 -7.60 -15.90
CA SER A 41 35.12 -6.52 -14.94
C SER A 41 34.15 -5.46 -15.45
N ALA A 42 32.96 -5.48 -14.84
CA ALA A 42 31.82 -4.63 -15.11
C ALA A 42 31.90 -3.31 -14.33
N ALA A 43 31.57 -2.20 -15.00
CA ALA A 43 30.98 -1.03 -14.38
C ALA A 43 30.19 -0.24 -15.43
N ALA A 44 28.95 0.11 -15.09
CA ALA A 44 28.10 1.09 -15.77
C ALA A 44 28.87 2.44 -15.91
N PRO A 45 28.52 3.39 -16.81
CA PRO A 45 27.17 3.95 -16.89
C PRO A 45 26.75 4.54 -18.26
N ASP A 46 25.58 5.17 -18.22
CA ASP A 46 25.21 6.37 -18.98
C ASP A 46 24.73 6.26 -20.42
N ALA A 47 23.62 6.98 -20.60
CA ALA A 47 23.04 7.34 -21.87
C ALA A 47 24.02 8.24 -22.64
N VAL A 48 24.39 7.82 -23.83
CA VAL A 48 24.89 8.72 -24.88
C VAL A 48 23.73 8.94 -25.84
N GLU A 49 23.13 10.14 -25.77
CA GLU A 49 22.46 10.76 -26.91
C GLU A 49 23.35 10.57 -28.15
N PRO A 50 22.87 9.96 -29.25
CA PRO A 50 23.56 10.17 -30.51
C PRO A 50 23.17 11.56 -31.00
N GLU A 51 24.08 12.49 -30.75
CA GLU A 51 24.30 13.69 -31.54
C GLU A 51 23.89 13.46 -33.00
N ALA A 52 22.95 14.29 -33.44
CA ALA A 52 22.72 14.54 -34.85
C ALA A 52 23.99 15.15 -35.44
N GLY A 53 24.69 14.39 -36.27
CA GLY A 53 25.80 14.92 -37.06
C GLY A 53 26.54 13.82 -37.81
N ASN A 54 26.15 13.55 -39.05
CA ASN A 54 26.93 14.02 -40.19
C ASN A 54 26.22 13.66 -41.50
N ASP A 55 26.25 14.61 -42.42
CA ASP A 55 25.72 14.60 -43.77
C ASP A 55 26.24 13.42 -44.61
N GLY A 56 25.31 12.79 -45.34
CA GLY A 56 25.57 11.84 -46.40
C GLY A 56 24.51 11.97 -47.49
N ASP A 57 24.83 12.83 -48.46
CA ASP A 57 24.39 12.92 -49.86
C ASP A 57 23.08 12.20 -50.31
N PRO A 58 22.11 12.90 -50.94
CA PRO A 58 20.88 12.29 -51.43
C PRO A 58 21.12 11.67 -52.82
N GLY A 59 21.58 10.42 -52.85
CA GLY A 59 21.83 9.78 -54.15
C GLY A 59 22.22 8.31 -54.10
N ASP A 60 21.36 7.41 -53.61
CA ASP A 60 21.26 6.07 -54.20
C ASP A 60 19.95 5.37 -53.78
N ASP A 61 19.20 4.88 -54.76
CA ASP A 61 17.87 4.26 -54.60
C ASP A 61 18.00 2.78 -54.21
N THR A 62 18.68 2.49 -53.11
CA THR A 62 18.66 1.17 -52.47
C THR A 62 17.99 1.25 -51.10
N ARG A 63 16.68 0.99 -51.07
CA ARG A 63 15.90 0.70 -49.85
C ARG A 63 16.39 -0.57 -49.17
N GLN A 64 17.60 -0.57 -48.63
CA GLN A 64 18.10 -1.65 -47.78
C GLN A 64 17.77 -1.35 -46.33
N VAL A 65 16.90 -2.19 -45.74
CA VAL A 65 16.61 -2.14 -44.31
C VAL A 65 17.87 -2.62 -43.57
N PRO A 66 18.43 -1.82 -42.64
CA PRO A 66 19.62 -2.22 -41.90
C PRO A 66 19.35 -3.50 -41.09
N LEU A 67 20.22 -4.50 -41.25
CA LEU A 67 20.06 -5.84 -40.69
C LEU A 67 19.99 -5.85 -39.15
N SER A 68 20.61 -4.86 -38.50
CA SER A 68 20.50 -4.63 -37.05
C SER A 68 19.09 -4.23 -36.62
N ALA A 69 18.42 -3.34 -37.36
CA ALA A 69 17.04 -2.93 -37.07
C ALA A 69 16.06 -4.11 -37.23
N LEU A 70 16.30 -4.97 -38.22
CA LEU A 70 15.50 -6.17 -38.46
C LEU A 70 15.64 -7.18 -37.31
N LYS A 71 16.85 -7.38 -36.79
CA LYS A 71 17.09 -8.25 -35.62
C LYS A 71 16.39 -7.72 -34.36
N LEU A 72 16.43 -6.41 -34.12
CA LEU A 72 15.77 -5.77 -32.99
C LEU A 72 14.23 -5.84 -33.08
N GLU A 73 13.66 -5.69 -34.28
CA GLU A 73 12.22 -5.87 -34.49
C GLU A 73 11.82 -7.31 -34.21
N ARG A 74 12.55 -8.30 -34.76
CA ARG A 74 12.28 -9.73 -34.52
C ARG A 74 12.39 -10.12 -33.05
N SER A 75 13.38 -9.60 -32.33
CA SER A 75 13.53 -9.90 -30.90
C SER A 75 12.40 -9.29 -30.07
N LYS A 76 11.98 -8.05 -30.38
CA LYS A 76 10.83 -7.41 -29.72
C LYS A 76 9.54 -8.15 -30.00
N ARG A 77 9.32 -8.56 -31.25
CA ARG A 77 8.15 -9.34 -31.63
C ARG A 77 8.11 -10.69 -30.92
N ARG A 78 9.22 -11.44 -30.90
CA ARG A 78 9.31 -12.71 -30.19
C ARG A 78 9.01 -12.55 -28.69
N ALA A 79 9.58 -11.53 -28.05
CA ALA A 79 9.33 -11.27 -26.63
C ALA A 79 7.86 -10.92 -26.33
N LEU A 80 7.20 -10.19 -27.23
CA LEU A 80 5.77 -9.90 -27.10
C LEU A 80 4.90 -11.14 -27.32
N GLU A 81 5.23 -11.97 -28.32
CA GLU A 81 4.53 -13.23 -28.58
C GLU A 81 4.64 -14.18 -27.38
N GLU A 82 5.84 -14.36 -26.82
CA GLU A 82 6.06 -15.16 -25.60
C GLU A 82 5.28 -14.63 -24.38
N ARG A 83 5.19 -13.30 -24.23
CA ARG A 83 4.42 -12.69 -23.16
C ARG A 83 2.91 -12.91 -23.34
N LEU A 84 2.42 -12.85 -24.58
CA LEU A 84 1.01 -13.10 -24.88
C LEU A 84 0.64 -14.57 -24.70
N THR A 85 1.51 -15.51 -25.09
CA THR A 85 1.26 -16.94 -24.86
C THR A 85 1.24 -17.26 -23.37
N ALA A 86 2.21 -16.77 -22.60
CA ALA A 86 2.24 -16.98 -21.15
C ALA A 86 1.00 -16.38 -20.45
N PHE A 87 0.54 -15.21 -20.90
CA PHE A 87 -0.68 -14.59 -20.37
C PHE A 87 -1.93 -15.41 -20.71
N ASN A 88 -2.04 -15.92 -21.93
CA ASN A 88 -3.17 -16.76 -22.34
C ASN A 88 -3.21 -18.08 -21.56
N GLU A 89 -2.06 -18.74 -21.39
CA GLU A 89 -1.95 -19.96 -20.58
C GLU A 89 -2.39 -19.71 -19.13
N GLN A 90 -2.00 -18.57 -18.55
CA GLN A 90 -2.43 -18.19 -17.21
C GLN A 90 -3.95 -17.97 -17.13
N MET A 91 -4.53 -17.31 -18.13
CA MET A 91 -5.99 -17.09 -18.21
C MET A 91 -6.76 -18.39 -18.39
N GLU A 92 -6.26 -19.32 -19.20
CA GLU A 92 -6.86 -20.62 -19.42
C GLU A 92 -6.80 -21.50 -18.17
N ALA A 93 -5.68 -21.48 -17.45
CA ALA A 93 -5.57 -22.15 -16.15
C ALA A 93 -6.58 -21.60 -15.13
N LEU A 94 -6.76 -20.28 -15.10
CA LEU A 94 -7.71 -19.63 -14.19
C LEU A 94 -9.17 -19.93 -14.59
N ALA A 95 -9.47 -19.97 -15.89
CA ALA A 95 -10.76 -20.39 -16.41
C ALA A 95 -11.07 -21.85 -16.07
N HIS A 96 -10.09 -22.75 -16.21
CA HIS A 96 -10.24 -24.15 -15.82
C HIS A 96 -10.48 -24.33 -14.32
N GLN A 97 -9.77 -23.57 -13.48
CA GLN A 97 -10.00 -23.58 -12.03
C GLN A 97 -11.42 -23.12 -11.71
N HIS A 98 -11.89 -22.06 -12.38
CA HIS A 98 -13.24 -21.55 -12.18
C HIS A 98 -14.32 -22.52 -12.68
N GLN A 99 -14.08 -23.19 -13.81
CA GLN A 99 -14.98 -24.20 -14.36
C GLN A 99 -15.07 -25.44 -13.46
N GLN A 100 -13.96 -25.88 -12.86
CA GLN A 100 -13.96 -26.95 -11.85
C GLN A 100 -14.70 -26.53 -10.57
N ALA A 101 -14.59 -25.27 -10.16
CA ALA A 101 -15.36 -24.75 -9.02
C ALA A 101 -16.88 -24.70 -9.30
N GLN A 102 -17.29 -24.46 -10.56
CA GLN A 102 -18.70 -24.49 -10.95
C GLN A 102 -19.28 -25.91 -11.16
N MET A 103 -18.45 -26.90 -11.47
CA MET A 103 -18.86 -28.31 -11.54
C MET A 103 -18.93 -29.00 -10.18
N GLN A 104 -18.45 -28.36 -9.11
CA GLN A 104 -18.79 -28.79 -7.76
C GLN A 104 -20.26 -28.42 -7.51
N PRO A 105 -21.10 -29.37 -7.08
CA PRO A 105 -22.48 -29.07 -6.72
C PRO A 105 -22.48 -27.91 -5.69
N PRO A 106 -23.48 -27.02 -5.72
CA PRO A 106 -23.64 -25.99 -4.69
C PRO A 106 -23.52 -26.67 -3.33
N GLN A 107 -22.59 -26.23 -2.48
CA GLN A 107 -22.41 -26.87 -1.17
C GLN A 107 -23.75 -26.87 -0.42
N GLU A 108 -24.32 -28.06 -0.27
CA GLU A 108 -25.56 -28.32 0.45
C GLU A 108 -25.33 -28.08 1.95
N GLY A 109 -25.41 -26.83 2.40
CA GLY A 109 -25.34 -26.47 3.81
C GLY A 109 -24.09 -26.99 4.56
N PRO A 110 -24.03 -26.81 5.89
CA PRO A 110 -23.03 -27.44 6.73
C PRO A 110 -23.18 -28.98 6.65
N PRO A 111 -22.10 -29.77 6.48
CA PRO A 111 -22.18 -31.23 6.56
C PRO A 111 -22.72 -31.64 7.93
N ASP A 112 -23.71 -32.53 7.97
CA ASP A 112 -24.28 -33.01 9.22
C ASP A 112 -23.22 -33.81 10.01
N PRO A 113 -22.84 -33.36 11.23
CA PRO A 113 -21.84 -34.05 12.04
C PRO A 113 -22.22 -35.49 12.41
N GLU A 114 -23.52 -35.83 12.43
CA GLU A 114 -23.97 -37.19 12.76
C GLU A 114 -23.80 -38.18 11.59
N HIS A 115 -23.89 -37.70 10.35
CA HIS A 115 -23.84 -38.53 9.14
C HIS A 115 -22.47 -38.50 8.44
N ASP A 116 -21.73 -37.38 8.52
CA ASP A 116 -20.36 -37.25 8.01
C ASP A 116 -19.47 -36.47 8.99
N PRO A 117 -18.95 -37.13 10.04
CA PRO A 117 -18.11 -36.48 11.05
C PRO A 117 -16.79 -35.95 10.47
N ILE A 118 -16.26 -36.58 9.41
CA ILE A 118 -14.99 -36.15 8.78
C ILE A 118 -15.23 -34.92 7.90
N GLY A 119 -16.34 -34.87 7.17
CA GLY A 119 -16.77 -33.70 6.41
C GLY A 119 -17.07 -32.51 7.31
N ALA A 120 -17.81 -32.71 8.39
CA ALA A 120 -18.12 -31.67 9.37
C ALA A 120 -16.85 -31.07 10.00
N LEU A 121 -15.88 -31.91 10.39
CA LEU A 121 -14.61 -31.45 10.94
C LEU A 121 -13.77 -30.65 9.92
N ARG A 122 -13.79 -31.06 8.64
CA ARG A 122 -13.10 -30.32 7.57
C ARG A 122 -13.75 -28.96 7.33
N TYR A 123 -15.07 -28.92 7.29
CA TYR A 123 -15.84 -27.69 7.15
C TYR A 123 -15.58 -26.72 8.32
N GLU A 124 -15.60 -27.22 9.56
CA GLU A 124 -15.29 -26.41 10.75
C GLU A 124 -13.85 -25.86 10.70
N ARG A 125 -12.87 -26.68 10.29
CA ARG A 125 -11.49 -26.23 10.12
C ARG A 125 -11.39 -25.11 9.08
N GLN A 126 -12.04 -25.27 7.93
CA GLN A 126 -12.04 -24.26 6.86
C GLN A 126 -12.70 -22.95 7.30
N GLN A 127 -13.81 -23.03 8.04
CA GLN A 127 -14.49 -21.87 8.61
C GLN A 127 -13.60 -21.16 9.63
N ARG A 128 -12.91 -21.92 10.49
CA ARG A 128 -11.96 -21.35 11.47
C ARG A 128 -10.77 -20.67 10.79
N GLU A 129 -10.22 -21.25 9.73
CA GLU A 129 -9.14 -20.65 8.94
C GLU A 129 -9.61 -19.36 8.24
N HIS A 130 -10.81 -19.35 7.64
CA HIS A 130 -11.41 -18.14 7.06
C HIS A 130 -11.59 -17.04 8.10
N LEU A 131 -12.13 -17.38 9.29
CA LEU A 131 -12.31 -16.43 10.36
C LEU A 131 -10.98 -15.87 10.87
N GLN A 132 -9.95 -16.71 11.01
CA GLN A 132 -8.62 -16.27 11.40
C GLN A 132 -8.01 -15.31 10.37
N HIS A 133 -8.09 -15.64 9.07
CA HIS A 133 -7.62 -14.76 8.01
C HIS A 133 -8.40 -13.44 7.98
N TYR A 134 -9.71 -13.48 8.16
CA TYR A 134 -10.53 -12.28 8.24
C TYR A 134 -10.10 -11.38 9.39
N LEU A 135 -9.97 -11.92 10.61
CA LEU A 135 -9.51 -11.16 11.78
C LEU A 135 -8.10 -10.59 11.59
N GLN A 136 -7.19 -11.37 11.01
CA GLN A 136 -5.83 -10.92 10.72
C GLN A 136 -5.82 -9.78 9.70
N SER A 137 -6.64 -9.87 8.65
CA SER A 137 -6.78 -8.83 7.63
C SER A 137 -7.35 -7.54 8.21
N GLN A 138 -8.33 -7.65 9.10
CA GLN A 138 -8.95 -6.50 9.77
C GLN A 138 -7.96 -5.83 10.72
N ALA A 139 -7.19 -6.60 11.48
CA ALA A 139 -6.15 -6.07 12.36
C ALA A 139 -5.03 -5.36 11.59
N LEU A 140 -4.63 -5.91 10.43
CA LEU A 140 -3.68 -5.25 9.54
C LEU A 140 -4.23 -3.93 9.02
N GLU A 141 -5.49 -3.92 8.57
CA GLU A 141 -6.14 -2.71 8.05
C GLU A 141 -6.18 -1.59 9.10
N GLN A 142 -6.58 -1.93 10.33
CA GLN A 142 -6.61 -0.99 11.45
C GLN A 142 -5.22 -0.43 11.76
N ARG A 143 -4.19 -1.29 11.79
CA ARG A 143 -2.82 -0.86 12.05
C ARG A 143 -2.31 0.09 10.97
N VAL A 144 -2.49 -0.26 9.70
CA VAL A 144 -2.08 0.61 8.57
C VAL A 144 -2.82 1.94 8.62
N ALA A 145 -4.10 1.94 8.95
CA ALA A 145 -4.88 3.18 9.07
C ALA A 145 -4.37 4.08 10.21
N GLN A 146 -4.06 3.50 11.38
CA GLN A 146 -3.49 4.24 12.51
C GLN A 146 -2.11 4.83 12.18
N ASP A 147 -1.23 4.01 11.60
CA ASP A 147 0.11 4.43 11.19
C ASP A 147 0.02 5.54 10.13
N TYR A 148 -0.91 5.42 9.18
CA TYR A 148 -1.16 6.43 8.15
C TYR A 148 -1.62 7.76 8.75
N VAL A 149 -2.58 7.75 9.69
CA VAL A 149 -3.09 8.98 10.32
C VAL A 149 -1.99 9.69 11.10
N ALA A 150 -1.23 8.96 11.91
CA ALA A 150 -0.11 9.53 12.67
C ALA A 150 0.97 10.12 11.74
N ASP A 151 1.26 9.44 10.64
CA ASP A 151 2.21 9.92 9.64
C ASP A 151 1.71 11.16 8.88
N ALA A 152 0.44 11.15 8.45
CA ALA A 152 -0.21 12.27 7.79
C ALA A 152 -0.19 13.54 8.64
N GLN A 153 -0.42 13.43 9.96
CA GLN A 153 -0.34 14.58 10.87
C GLN A 153 1.07 15.16 10.93
N ARG A 154 2.09 14.30 11.09
CA ARG A 154 3.50 14.74 11.12
C ARG A 154 3.91 15.37 9.80
N PHE A 155 3.50 14.77 8.69
CA PHE A 155 3.83 15.27 7.35
C PHE A 155 3.11 16.58 7.04
N ALA A 156 1.84 16.73 7.41
CA ALA A 156 1.07 17.96 7.23
C ALA A 156 1.68 19.15 8.02
N ALA A 157 2.26 18.88 9.19
CA ALA A 157 2.96 19.92 9.97
C ALA A 157 4.21 20.46 9.25
N GLN A 158 4.87 19.63 8.43
CA GLN A 158 6.06 20.00 7.66
C GLN A 158 5.72 20.50 6.25
N THR A 159 4.60 20.02 5.69
CA THR A 159 4.14 20.30 4.32
C THR A 159 2.70 20.84 4.37
N PRO A 160 2.51 22.16 4.52
CA PRO A 160 1.19 22.76 4.70
C PRO A 160 0.21 22.52 3.54
N ASP A 161 0.73 22.29 2.33
CA ASP A 161 -0.06 22.02 1.12
C ASP A 161 -0.37 20.53 0.90
N PHE A 162 -0.03 19.66 1.87
CA PHE A 162 -0.31 18.23 1.79
C PHE A 162 -1.81 17.93 1.65
N ALA A 163 -2.68 18.63 2.39
CA ALA A 163 -4.13 18.43 2.31
C ALA A 163 -4.67 18.68 0.90
N ASP A 164 -4.18 19.74 0.25
CA ASP A 164 -4.55 20.09 -1.12
C ASP A 164 -4.05 19.06 -2.14
N ALA A 165 -2.84 18.55 -1.94
CA ALA A 165 -2.26 17.49 -2.77
C ALA A 165 -3.04 16.18 -2.65
N TYR A 166 -3.36 15.76 -1.43
CA TYR A 166 -4.17 14.58 -1.15
C TYR A 166 -5.54 14.69 -1.84
N ASN A 167 -6.21 15.83 -1.69
CA ASN A 167 -7.50 16.08 -2.34
C ASN A 167 -7.37 16.02 -3.87
N HIS A 168 -6.33 16.60 -4.45
CA HIS A 168 -6.10 16.56 -5.90
C HIS A 168 -5.91 15.12 -6.41
N LEU A 169 -5.10 14.32 -5.71
CA LEU A 169 -4.83 12.92 -6.06
C LEU A 169 -6.11 12.11 -6.18
N PHE A 170 -6.95 12.14 -5.13
CA PHE A 170 -8.16 11.33 -5.09
C PHE A 170 -9.33 11.96 -5.84
N ALA A 171 -9.38 13.30 -5.98
CA ALA A 171 -10.39 13.94 -6.82
C ALA A 171 -10.24 13.58 -8.30
N GLY A 172 -9.00 13.57 -8.81
CA GLY A 172 -8.72 13.09 -10.16
C GLY A 172 -9.18 11.64 -10.34
N ARG A 173 -8.93 10.79 -9.34
CA ARG A 173 -9.35 9.38 -9.38
C ARG A 173 -10.87 9.19 -9.38
N VAL A 174 -11.58 9.96 -8.55
CA VAL A 174 -13.06 9.96 -8.53
C VAL A 174 -13.60 10.38 -9.89
N ALA A 175 -13.03 11.42 -10.51
CA ALA A 175 -13.44 11.88 -11.83
C ALA A 175 -13.20 10.81 -12.91
N GLU A 176 -12.04 10.12 -12.87
CA GLU A 176 -11.73 9.00 -13.77
C GLU A 176 -12.74 7.85 -13.64
N LEU A 177 -13.00 7.38 -12.42
CA LEU A 177 -13.92 6.26 -12.18
C LEU A 177 -15.36 6.61 -12.58
N ARG A 178 -15.78 7.86 -12.33
CA ARG A 178 -17.08 8.34 -12.78
C ARG A 178 -17.18 8.42 -14.29
N ALA A 179 -16.14 8.89 -14.98
CA ALA A 179 -16.10 8.91 -16.44
C ALA A 179 -16.17 7.49 -17.04
N GLN A 180 -15.74 6.47 -16.29
CA GLN A 180 -15.89 5.06 -16.64
C GLN A 180 -17.29 4.49 -16.33
N GLY A 181 -18.21 5.29 -15.77
CA GLY A 181 -19.59 4.87 -15.47
C GLY A 181 -19.77 4.16 -14.12
N TRP A 182 -18.79 4.24 -13.21
CA TRP A 182 -18.92 3.67 -11.88
C TRP A 182 -19.92 4.48 -11.03
N HIS A 183 -20.65 3.80 -10.14
CA HIS A 183 -21.56 4.45 -9.19
C HIS A 183 -20.80 4.95 -7.94
N ASP A 184 -21.32 6.00 -7.29
CA ASP A 184 -20.62 6.71 -6.22
C ASP A 184 -20.19 5.81 -5.04
N ASP A 185 -20.99 4.82 -4.65
CA ASP A 185 -20.61 3.87 -3.59
C ASP A 185 -19.41 2.99 -3.97
N ALA A 186 -19.36 2.49 -5.20
CA ALA A 186 -18.23 1.72 -5.69
C ALA A 186 -16.99 2.60 -5.86
N ILE A 187 -17.17 3.86 -6.29
CA ILE A 187 -16.08 4.84 -6.35
C ILE A 187 -15.48 5.05 -4.96
N ARG A 188 -16.32 5.27 -3.93
CA ARG A 188 -15.85 5.42 -2.55
C ARG A 188 -15.05 4.22 -2.08
N GLY A 189 -15.60 3.01 -2.23
CA GLY A 189 -14.91 1.78 -1.85
C GLY A 189 -13.60 1.57 -2.61
N GLN A 190 -13.57 1.91 -3.90
CA GLN A 190 -12.38 1.79 -4.74
C GLN A 190 -11.29 2.76 -4.33
N VAL A 191 -11.63 4.02 -4.10
CA VAL A 191 -10.67 5.04 -3.65
C VAL A 191 -10.08 4.69 -2.28
N GLN A 192 -10.89 4.17 -1.35
CA GLN A 192 -10.40 3.72 -0.06
C GLN A 192 -9.42 2.53 -0.17
N ARG A 193 -9.70 1.57 -1.06
CA ARG A 193 -8.76 0.47 -1.34
C ARG A 193 -7.46 0.99 -1.94
N GLU A 194 -7.52 1.95 -2.84
CA GLU A 194 -6.33 2.55 -3.44
C GLU A 194 -5.49 3.31 -2.40
N GLU A 195 -6.13 4.10 -1.53
CA GLU A 195 -5.47 4.75 -0.40
C GLU A 195 -4.78 3.72 0.52
N PHE A 196 -5.49 2.65 0.90
CA PHE A 196 -4.93 1.57 1.72
C PHE A 196 -3.72 0.92 1.03
N ASN A 197 -3.81 0.63 -0.27
CA ASN A 197 -2.71 0.01 -1.01
C ASN A 197 -1.48 0.93 -1.11
N ILE A 198 -1.68 2.24 -1.28
CA ILE A 198 -0.59 3.23 -1.25
C ILE A 198 0.07 3.21 0.13
N ALA A 199 -0.71 3.25 1.21
CA ALA A 199 -0.19 3.26 2.57
C ALA A 199 0.55 1.96 2.90
N LEU A 200 -0.05 0.80 2.61
CA LEU A 200 0.56 -0.51 2.84
C LEU A 200 1.86 -0.68 2.04
N GLY A 201 1.89 -0.24 0.77
CA GLY A 201 3.08 -0.28 -0.06
C GLY A 201 4.22 0.59 0.50
N ALA A 202 3.89 1.81 0.94
CA ALA A 202 4.86 2.71 1.56
C ALA A 202 5.43 2.13 2.87
N LEU A 203 4.57 1.61 3.76
CA LEU A 203 4.98 1.00 5.02
C LEU A 203 5.90 -0.21 4.80
N ARG A 204 5.57 -1.08 3.83
CA ARG A 204 6.43 -2.23 3.46
C ARG A 204 7.79 -1.79 2.92
N ALA A 205 7.84 -0.66 2.21
CA ALA A 205 9.07 -0.07 1.72
C ALA A 205 9.85 0.75 2.78
N GLY A 206 9.36 0.82 4.02
CA GLY A 206 9.96 1.64 5.08
C GLY A 206 9.89 3.15 4.81
N ARG A 207 8.92 3.61 4.01
CA ARG A 207 8.71 5.02 3.65
C ARG A 207 7.47 5.59 4.32
N SER A 208 7.41 6.90 4.47
CA SER A 208 6.23 7.63 4.94
C SER A 208 5.07 7.48 3.93
N PRO A 209 3.92 6.94 4.36
CA PRO A 209 2.73 6.88 3.52
C PRO A 209 2.23 8.23 3.03
N ALA A 210 2.26 9.25 3.89
CA ALA A 210 1.81 10.60 3.54
C ALA A 210 2.74 11.23 2.49
N GLN A 211 4.05 11.05 2.64
CA GLN A 211 5.01 11.47 1.63
C GLN A 211 4.78 10.76 0.29
N GLN A 212 4.55 9.44 0.30
CA GLN A 212 4.28 8.68 -0.91
C GLN A 212 3.01 9.16 -1.63
N ALA A 213 1.94 9.47 -0.88
CA ALA A 213 0.71 10.04 -1.44
C ALA A 213 0.95 11.44 -2.02
N TYR A 214 1.74 12.28 -1.36
CA TYR A 214 2.13 13.61 -1.85
C TYR A 214 2.95 13.53 -3.14
N GLU A 215 3.92 12.62 -3.21
CA GLU A 215 4.71 12.38 -4.42
C GLU A 215 3.85 11.89 -5.58
N LEU A 216 2.90 10.99 -5.30
CA LEU A 216 1.95 10.52 -6.31
C LEU A 216 1.04 11.66 -6.80
N ALA A 217 0.59 12.54 -5.90
CA ALA A 217 -0.17 13.73 -6.27
C ALA A 217 0.63 14.64 -7.22
N LYS A 218 1.92 14.91 -6.90
CA LYS A 218 2.82 15.70 -7.76
C LYS A 218 3.03 15.05 -9.12
N ALA A 219 3.23 13.73 -9.15
CA ALA A 219 3.36 12.97 -10.40
C ALA A 219 2.11 13.06 -11.27
N ARG A 220 0.93 13.22 -10.66
CA ARG A 220 -0.34 13.49 -11.35
C ARG A 220 -0.60 14.96 -11.67
N GLY A 221 0.42 15.82 -11.57
CA GLY A 221 0.33 17.22 -11.94
C GLY A 221 -0.16 18.15 -10.82
N TYR A 222 -0.20 17.69 -9.56
CA TYR A 222 -0.43 18.61 -8.45
C TYR A 222 0.71 19.63 -8.38
N ALA A 223 0.34 20.91 -8.49
CA ALA A 223 1.21 22.04 -8.21
C ALA A 223 0.70 22.78 -6.97
N ARG A 224 1.62 23.41 -6.22
CA ARG A 224 1.27 24.15 -5.00
C ARG A 224 0.21 25.21 -5.30
N GLY A 225 -0.91 25.15 -4.58
CA GLY A 225 -2.06 26.05 -4.78
C GLY A 225 -3.12 25.57 -5.77
N ALA A 226 -2.90 24.46 -6.50
CA ALA A 226 -3.89 23.89 -7.43
C ALA A 226 -5.13 23.30 -6.72
N GLY A 227 -4.98 22.79 -5.49
CA GLY A 227 -6.07 22.14 -4.74
C GLY A 227 -7.21 23.08 -4.36
N ARG A 228 -6.96 24.40 -4.28
CA ARG A 228 -7.98 25.39 -3.93
C ARG A 228 -9.06 25.55 -4.99
N ALA A 229 -8.76 25.25 -6.26
CA ALA A 229 -9.71 25.29 -7.37
C ALA A 229 -10.61 24.04 -7.46
N ALA A 230 -10.09 22.86 -7.08
CA ALA A 230 -10.88 21.61 -7.03
C ALA A 230 -11.87 21.55 -5.84
N SER A 231 -11.88 22.59 -5.00
CA SER A 231 -12.71 22.65 -3.79
C SER A 231 -14.21 22.85 -4.07
N ALA A 232 -14.59 23.38 -5.24
CA ALA A 232 -15.96 23.83 -5.53
C ALA A 232 -16.97 22.74 -5.98
N SER A 233 -16.57 21.47 -6.04
CA SER A 233 -17.48 20.39 -6.45
C SER A 233 -18.50 20.03 -5.36
N THR A 234 -19.80 20.06 -5.68
CA THR A 234 -20.92 19.61 -4.82
C THR A 234 -21.04 18.08 -4.72
N ASP A 235 -20.05 17.34 -5.22
CA ASP A 235 -20.05 15.89 -5.27
C ASP A 235 -19.93 15.29 -3.85
N PRO A 236 -20.88 14.44 -3.41
CA PRO A 236 -20.87 13.84 -2.09
C PRO A 236 -19.63 12.96 -1.85
N THR A 237 -19.07 12.35 -2.91
CA THR A 237 -17.89 11.50 -2.86
C THR A 237 -16.64 12.32 -2.54
N LEU A 238 -16.50 13.46 -3.23
CA LEU A 238 -15.41 14.39 -2.99
C LEU A 238 -15.53 15.09 -1.64
N ALA A 239 -16.75 15.39 -1.20
CA ALA A 239 -17.00 15.94 0.13
C ALA A 239 -16.57 14.97 1.24
N ALA A 240 -16.91 13.68 1.11
CA ALA A 240 -16.50 12.65 2.07
C ALA A 240 -14.97 12.48 2.13
N LEU A 241 -14.30 12.53 0.98
CA LEU A 241 -12.84 12.50 0.89
C LEU A 241 -12.19 13.69 1.60
N LYS A 242 -12.68 14.91 1.34
CA LYS A 242 -12.19 16.12 2.01
C LYS A 242 -12.40 16.06 3.52
N ALA A 243 -13.55 15.56 3.97
CA ALA A 243 -13.84 15.39 5.39
C ALA A 243 -12.88 14.38 6.06
N ARG A 244 -12.56 13.28 5.37
CA ARG A 244 -11.58 12.28 5.86
C ARG A 244 -10.17 12.85 5.92
N ALA A 245 -9.74 13.57 4.88
CA ALA A 245 -8.45 14.26 4.88
C ALA A 245 -8.35 15.25 6.05
N ALA A 246 -9.39 16.07 6.26
CA ALA A 246 -9.46 16.99 7.37
C ALA A 246 -9.45 16.29 8.73
N ALA A 247 -10.19 15.18 8.89
CA ALA A 247 -10.20 14.39 10.12
C ALA A 247 -8.81 13.84 10.45
N SER A 248 -8.12 13.27 9.44
CA SER A 248 -6.78 12.71 9.61
C SER A 248 -5.76 13.77 10.05
N ILE A 249 -5.93 15.02 9.64
CA ILE A 249 -5.01 16.13 9.95
C ILE A 249 -5.41 16.87 11.25
N SER A 250 -6.70 16.92 11.58
CA SER A 250 -7.23 17.76 12.67
C SER A 250 -7.32 17.07 14.04
N GLU A 251 -7.02 15.76 14.14
CA GLU A 251 -7.15 15.02 15.41
C GLU A 251 -6.09 15.40 16.48
N GLY A 252 -5.13 16.27 16.11
CA GLY A 252 -4.25 16.96 17.03
C GLY A 252 -4.81 18.31 17.51
N GLY A 253 -5.63 18.32 18.56
CA GLY A 253 -5.74 19.47 19.46
C GLY A 253 -6.96 20.38 19.37
N THR A 254 -8.07 19.97 18.75
CA THR A 254 -9.37 20.62 18.99
C THR A 254 -10.47 19.55 18.94
N PRO A 255 -11.30 19.37 19.99
CA PRO A 255 -12.39 18.41 19.90
C PRO A 255 -13.29 18.80 18.72
N PRO A 256 -13.73 17.83 17.89
CA PRO A 256 -14.62 18.14 16.77
C PRO A 256 -15.84 18.86 17.32
N ARG A 257 -16.21 19.97 16.66
CA ARG A 257 -17.39 20.76 17.03
C ARG A 257 -18.56 19.81 17.27
N SER A 258 -19.15 19.91 18.45
CA SER A 258 -20.19 19.03 19.02
C SER A 258 -21.53 19.03 18.28
N ASN A 259 -21.56 19.49 17.03
CA ASN A 259 -22.78 19.81 16.31
C ASN A 259 -22.77 19.10 14.96
N LEU A 260 -22.76 17.77 14.96
CA LEU A 260 -23.24 17.00 13.82
C LEU A 260 -24.75 17.26 13.72
N SER A 261 -25.22 17.67 12.55
CA SER A 261 -26.65 17.85 12.31
C SER A 261 -27.36 16.50 12.28
N LEU A 262 -28.66 16.49 12.62
CA LEU A 262 -29.46 15.25 12.62
C LEU A 262 -29.45 14.54 11.26
N GLU A 263 -29.35 15.34 10.19
CA GLU A 263 -29.31 14.92 8.80
C GLU A 263 -27.98 14.25 8.43
N GLU A 264 -26.87 14.67 9.04
CA GLU A 264 -25.56 14.03 8.90
C GLU A 264 -25.48 12.73 9.70
N ILE A 265 -26.09 12.68 10.90
CA ILE A 265 -26.17 11.45 11.70
C ILE A 265 -26.96 10.37 10.96
N GLY A 266 -28.08 10.74 10.33
CA GLY A 266 -28.90 9.80 9.55
C GLY A 266 -28.23 9.22 8.30
N ARG A 267 -27.08 9.77 7.88
CA ARG A 267 -26.27 9.24 6.76
C ARG A 267 -25.16 8.30 7.21
N LEU A 268 -24.93 8.17 8.52
CA LEU A 268 -23.98 7.22 9.09
C LEU A 268 -24.68 5.86 9.28
N SER A 269 -23.93 4.77 9.15
CA SER A 269 -24.43 3.41 9.36
C SER A 269 -23.55 2.64 10.36
N GLY A 270 -24.16 1.73 11.12
CA GLY A 270 -23.46 0.82 12.02
C GLY A 270 -22.79 1.54 13.20
N PRO A 271 -21.60 1.09 13.65
CA PRO A 271 -20.96 1.61 14.87
C PRO A 271 -20.70 3.13 14.87
N ALA A 272 -20.52 3.72 13.69
CA ALA A 272 -20.35 5.16 13.53
C ALA A 272 -21.66 5.93 13.78
N PHE A 273 -22.80 5.36 13.42
CA PHE A 273 -24.12 5.91 13.74
C PHE A 273 -24.36 5.86 15.25
N ASP A 274 -24.13 4.72 15.88
CA ASP A 274 -24.37 4.54 17.32
C ASP A 274 -23.53 5.52 18.15
N ALA A 275 -22.24 5.66 17.83
CA ALA A 275 -21.36 6.62 18.51
C ALA A 275 -21.77 8.09 18.29
N ALA A 276 -22.24 8.45 17.08
CA ALA A 276 -22.70 9.79 16.79
C ALA A 276 -24.06 10.10 17.46
N PHE A 277 -24.96 9.12 17.49
CA PHE A 277 -26.28 9.22 18.10
C PHE A 277 -26.20 9.29 19.63
N GLU A 278 -25.34 8.50 20.27
CA GLU A 278 -25.08 8.61 21.71
C GLU A 278 -24.51 9.99 22.10
N ARG A 279 -23.63 10.56 21.27
CA ARG A 279 -23.08 11.91 21.51
C ARG A 279 -24.16 12.98 21.34
N TYR A 280 -25.01 12.87 20.33
CA TYR A 280 -26.12 13.78 20.08
C TYR A 280 -27.14 13.75 21.22
N THR A 281 -27.58 12.57 21.65
CA THR A 281 -28.53 12.41 22.76
C THR A 281 -27.95 12.91 24.09
N ARG A 282 -26.68 12.65 24.38
CA ARG A 282 -25.99 13.17 25.57
C ARG A 282 -25.87 14.69 25.57
N ALA A 283 -25.64 15.31 24.41
CA ALA A 283 -25.58 16.77 24.27
C ALA A 283 -26.95 17.43 24.46
N GLN A 284 -28.04 16.79 24.02
CA GLN A 284 -29.41 17.25 24.24
C GLN A 284 -29.86 17.05 25.70
N GLY A 285 -29.50 15.93 26.33
CA GLY A 285 -29.82 15.65 27.74
C GLY A 285 -29.13 16.61 28.73
N LYS A 286 -27.97 17.17 28.40
CA LYS A 286 -27.32 18.23 29.20
C LYS A 286 -28.02 19.59 29.08
N ARG A 287 -28.85 19.81 28.06
CA ARG A 287 -29.65 21.04 27.92
C ARG A 287 -30.95 21.01 28.73
N SER A 288 -31.39 19.84 29.20
CA SER A 288 -32.60 19.70 30.03
C SER A 288 -32.34 19.75 31.54
N SER A 289 -31.13 20.06 32.01
CA SER A 289 -30.84 20.18 33.46
C SER A 289 -31.05 21.59 34.03
N LEU A 290 -31.63 22.52 33.26
CA LEU A 290 -32.00 23.86 33.71
C LEU A 290 -33.41 23.92 34.35
N PHE A 291 -34.11 22.79 34.49
CA PHE A 291 -35.42 22.69 35.14
C PHE A 291 -35.48 21.63 36.26
N ARG A 292 -34.40 21.48 37.03
CA ARG A 292 -34.52 21.02 38.43
C ARG A 292 -34.34 22.23 39.33
N ASN A 293 -35.42 22.98 39.49
CA ASN A 293 -35.58 23.92 40.59
C ASN A 293 -36.33 23.21 41.72
N ASP A 294 -35.86 23.51 42.92
CA ASP A 294 -36.52 23.46 44.23
C ASP A 294 -36.86 22.08 44.83
#